data_AF-A0A2N8MUM5-F1
#
_entry.id   AF-A0A2N8MUM5-F1
#
_cell.length_a   1.000
_cell.length_b   1.000
_cell.length_c   1.000
_cell.angle_alpha   90.00
_cell.angle_beta   90.00
_cell.angle_gamma   90.00
#
_symmetry.space_group_name_H-M   'P 1'
#
loop_
_entity.id
_entity.type
_entity.pdbx_description
1 polymer ?
#
loop_
_entity_poly.entity_id
_entity_poly.type
_entity_poly.pdbx_seq_one_letter_code
_entity_poly.pdbx_strand_id
1 'polypeptide(L)'
;MAWALPRWGRPSSFDAEVAETLLGKVFEVESVRTWDAPLVTLPDHAAVALFLRGRGLPESTARRLARAVEVPLSLTKRGLVAWARKR
;
A
#
# COMPACT_ATOMS: atom_id res chain seq x y z
N MET A 1 3.43 7.60 8.80
CA MET A 1 3.07 6.25 9.31
C MET A 1 3.78 5.08 8.61
N ALA A 2 4.37 5.26 7.42
CA ALA A 2 4.89 4.12 6.66
C ALA A 2 5.95 3.27 7.38
N TRP A 3 6.78 3.91 8.21
CA TRP A 3 7.76 3.28 9.12
C TRP A 3 7.16 2.24 10.09
N ALA A 4 5.86 2.30 10.37
CA ALA A 4 5.20 1.38 11.30
C ALA A 4 4.80 0.05 10.65
N LEU A 5 4.90 -0.06 9.32
CA LEU A 5 4.47 -1.23 8.58
C LEU A 5 5.54 -2.32 8.57
N PRO A 6 5.17 -3.61 8.77
CA PRO A 6 6.14 -4.69 8.66
C PRO A 6 6.67 -4.73 7.23
N ARG A 7 7.99 -4.92 7.10
CA ARG A 7 8.68 -4.99 5.80
C ARG A 7 8.59 -3.71 4.96
N TRP A 8 8.22 -2.57 5.55
CA TRP A 8 8.27 -1.28 4.87
C TRP A 8 9.63 -1.07 4.19
N GLY A 9 9.60 -0.62 2.93
CA GLY A 9 10.80 -0.41 2.11
C GLY A 9 11.40 -1.68 1.49
N ARG A 10 10.87 -2.87 1.78
CA ARG A 10 11.25 -4.10 1.05
C ARG A 10 10.39 -4.26 -0.20
N PRO A 11 10.98 -4.49 -1.39
CA PRO A 11 10.22 -4.73 -2.60
C PRO A 11 9.24 -5.91 -2.49
N SER A 12 8.09 -5.75 -3.13
CA SER A 12 6.98 -6.70 -3.20
C SER A 12 6.53 -6.87 -4.65
N SER A 13 5.99 -8.04 -5.00
CA SER A 13 5.37 -8.26 -6.31
C SER A 13 4.10 -7.44 -6.55
N PHE A 14 3.59 -6.78 -5.51
CA PHE A 14 2.46 -5.86 -5.55
C PHE A 14 2.87 -4.39 -5.66
N ASP A 15 4.18 -4.10 -5.70
CA ASP A 15 4.66 -2.73 -5.90
C ASP A 15 4.46 -2.34 -7.37
N ALA A 16 3.83 -1.18 -7.58
CA ALA A 16 3.54 -0.68 -8.92
C ALA A 16 4.84 -0.41 -9.69
N GLU A 17 5.90 -0.02 -8.99
CA GLU A 17 7.22 0.31 -9.51
C GLU A 17 7.91 -0.88 -10.21
N VAL A 18 7.52 -2.12 -9.91
CA VAL A 18 8.11 -3.34 -10.52
C VAL A 18 7.11 -4.15 -11.35
N ALA A 19 5.84 -3.74 -11.41
CA ALA A 19 4.79 -4.61 -11.94
C ALA A 19 4.93 -4.82 -13.46
N GLU A 20 5.38 -3.84 -14.23
CA GLU A 20 5.56 -3.97 -15.68
C GLU A 20 6.52 -5.12 -16.01
N THR A 21 7.69 -5.14 -15.37
CA THR A 21 8.68 -6.22 -15.52
C THR A 21 8.12 -7.59 -15.13
N LEU A 22 7.26 -7.65 -14.12
CA LEU A 22 6.63 -8.91 -13.70
C LEU A 22 5.55 -9.37 -14.69
N LEU A 23 4.69 -8.45 -15.14
CA LEU A 23 3.64 -8.73 -16.13
C LEU A 23 4.24 -9.16 -17.47
N GLY A 24 5.34 -8.53 -17.89
CA GLY A 24 6.06 -8.85 -19.12
C GLY A 24 6.62 -10.28 -19.16
N LYS A 25 6.71 -10.99 -18.02
CA LYS A 25 7.09 -12.42 -18.00
C LYS A 25 5.98 -13.34 -18.52
N VAL A 26 4.73 -12.88 -18.53
CA VAL A 26 3.54 -13.70 -18.80
C VAL A 26 2.71 -13.13 -19.95
N PHE A 27 2.66 -11.80 -20.07
CA PHE A 27 1.87 -11.09 -21.07
C PHE A 27 2.74 -10.32 -22.05
N GLU A 28 2.15 -9.92 -23.17
CA GLU A 28 2.67 -8.83 -23.98
C GLU A 28 2.03 -7.54 -23.47
N VAL A 29 2.80 -6.72 -22.75
CA VAL A 29 2.31 -5.47 -22.15
C VAL A 29 2.34 -4.37 -23.19
N GLU A 30 1.19 -3.77 -23.49
CA GLU A 30 1.04 -2.73 -24.52
C GLU A 30 1.22 -1.34 -23.93
N SER A 31 0.68 -1.10 -22.72
CA SER A 31 0.85 0.16 -22.01
C SER A 31 0.59 0.02 -20.52
N VAL A 32 1.19 0.92 -19.75
CA VAL A 32 1.02 1.03 -18.29
C VAL A 32 0.68 2.48 -17.95
N ARG A 33 -0.29 2.65 -17.05
CA ARG A 33 -0.60 3.94 -16.43
C ARG A 33 -0.50 3.82 -14.93
N THR A 34 0.45 4.53 -14.34
CA THR A 34 0.60 4.65 -12.88
C THR A 34 -0.33 5.71 -12.30
N TRP A 35 -0.65 5.57 -11.02
CA TRP A 35 -1.45 6.54 -10.29
C TRP A 35 -1.12 6.53 -8.81
N ASP A 36 -1.24 7.72 -8.21
CA ASP A 36 -1.20 7.96 -6.78
C ASP A 36 -2.46 8.74 -6.39
N ALA A 37 -3.22 8.25 -5.41
CA ALA A 37 -4.46 8.89 -5.00
C ALA A 37 -4.73 8.75 -3.49
N PRO A 38 -5.19 9.82 -2.80
CA PRO A 38 -5.58 9.78 -1.40
C PRO A 38 -6.96 9.11 -1.25
N LEU A 39 -7.00 7.78 -1.32
CA LEU A 39 -8.26 7.03 -1.40
C LEU A 39 -8.86 6.64 -0.04
N VAL A 40 -8.10 6.77 1.05
CA VAL A 40 -8.55 6.36 2.39
C VAL A 40 -8.15 7.40 3.41
N THR A 41 -9.11 7.89 4.19
CA THR A 41 -8.87 8.72 5.36
C THR A 41 -9.11 7.91 6.62
N LEU A 42 -8.13 7.90 7.52
CA LEU A 42 -8.26 7.32 8.87
C LEU A 42 -8.64 8.46 9.82
N PRO A 43 -9.90 8.49 10.31
CA PRO A 43 -10.41 9.66 11.03
C PRO A 43 -9.81 9.84 12.42
N ASP A 44 -9.42 8.74 13.08
CA ASP A 44 -8.96 8.76 14.47
C ASP A 44 -7.90 7.67 14.75
N HIS A 45 -7.37 7.67 15.97
CA HIS A 45 -6.38 6.70 16.40
C HIS A 45 -6.90 5.25 16.43
N ALA A 46 -8.21 5.03 16.60
CA ALA A 46 -8.80 3.68 16.57
C ALA A 46 -8.78 3.12 15.14
N ALA A 47 -9.11 3.95 14.15
CA ALA A 47 -8.99 3.61 12.73
C ALA A 47 -7.52 3.35 12.33
N VAL A 48 -6.57 4.13 12.86
CA VAL A 48 -5.14 3.87 12.69
C VAL A 48 -4.72 2.53 13.28
N ALA A 49 -5.14 2.21 14.50
CA ALA A 49 -4.83 0.93 15.12
C ALA A 49 -5.43 -0.25 14.32
N LEU A 50 -6.68 -0.11 13.85
CA LEU A 50 -7.32 -1.13 13.01
C LEU A 50 -6.58 -1.33 11.68
N PHE A 51 -6.18 -0.24 11.03
CA PHE A 51 -5.38 -0.30 9.81
C PHE A 51 -4.06 -1.05 10.03
N LEU A 52 -3.31 -0.72 11.09
CA LEU A 52 -2.04 -1.38 11.42
C LEU A 52 -2.21 -2.87 11.74
N ARG A 53 -3.30 -3.25 12.42
CA ARG A 53 -3.65 -4.66 12.64
C ARG A 53 -3.91 -5.39 11.32
N GLY A 54 -4.61 -4.76 10.39
CA GLY A 54 -4.81 -5.28 9.03
C GLY A 54 -3.50 -5.45 8.23
N ARG A 55 -2.39 -4.88 8.71
CA ARG A 55 -1.04 -5.04 8.16
C ARG A 55 -0.18 -6.03 8.96
N GLY A 56 -0.77 -6.76 9.90
CA GLY A 56 -0.11 -7.84 10.65
C GLY A 56 0.52 -7.41 11.98
N LEU A 57 0.27 -6.19 12.47
CA LEU A 57 0.76 -5.80 13.79
C LEU A 57 -0.10 -6.42 14.91
N PRO A 58 0.51 -6.94 15.99
CA PRO A 58 -0.21 -7.29 17.21
C PRO A 58 -0.99 -6.09 17.76
N GLU A 59 -2.15 -6.33 18.36
CA GLU A 59 -3.06 -5.28 18.81
C GLU A 59 -2.42 -4.27 19.77
N SER A 60 -1.67 -4.75 20.77
CA SER A 60 -0.97 -3.90 21.74
C SER A 60 0.01 -2.95 21.06
N THR A 61 0.79 -3.46 20.10
CA THR A 61 1.72 -2.67 19.29
C THR A 61 0.99 -1.68 18.39
N ALA A 62 -0.08 -2.13 17.71
CA ALA A 62 -0.88 -1.26 16.84
C ALA A 62 -1.49 -0.07 17.60
N ARG A 63 -2.09 -0.31 18.77
CA ARG A 63 -2.63 0.76 19.62
C ARG A 63 -1.55 1.72 20.11
N ARG A 64 -0.37 1.20 20.48
CA ARG A 64 0.76 2.02 20.93
C ARG A 64 1.26 2.94 19.82
N LEU A 65 1.45 2.40 18.61
CA LEU A 65 1.93 3.17 17.47
C LEU A 65 0.89 4.16 16.95
N ALA A 66 -0.39 3.80 16.99
CA ALA A 66 -1.47 4.67 16.57
C ALA A 66 -1.52 6.00 17.33
N ARG A 67 -1.16 6.02 18.62
CA ARG A 67 -1.10 7.24 19.43
C ARG A 67 -0.01 8.23 18.99
N ALA A 68 1.00 7.78 18.25
CA ALA A 68 2.07 8.63 17.72
C ALA A 68 1.77 9.16 16.31
N VAL A 69 0.59 8.88 15.76
CA VAL A 69 0.17 9.27 14.41
C VAL A 69 -0.78 10.46 14.51
N GLU A 70 -0.47 11.55 13.81
CA GLU A 70 -1.40 12.67 13.64
C GLU A 70 -2.65 12.22 12.87
N VAL A 71 -3.81 12.64 13.35
CA VAL A 71 -5.11 12.30 12.77
C VAL A 71 -5.93 13.58 12.52
N PRO A 72 -6.76 13.62 11.46
CA PRO A 72 -7.04 12.55 10.51
C PRO A 72 -5.86 12.27 9.56
N LEU A 73 -5.59 10.99 9.29
CA LEU A 73 -4.50 10.58 8.40
C LEU A 73 -5.04 10.20 7.02
N SER A 74 -4.66 10.94 5.99
CA SER A 74 -4.91 10.55 4.59
C SER A 74 -3.86 9.55 4.12
N LEU A 75 -4.31 8.41 3.57
CA LEU A 75 -3.46 7.37 3.00
C LEU A 75 -3.49 7.45 1.48
N THR A 76 -2.35 7.82 0.90
CA THR A 76 -2.13 7.68 -0.54
C THR A 76 -2.00 6.20 -0.89
N LYS A 77 -2.85 5.74 -1.78
CA LYS A 77 -2.71 4.47 -2.49
C LYS A 77 -1.94 4.75 -3.77
N ARG A 78 -1.01 3.85 -4.07
CA ARG A 78 -0.27 3.83 -5.33
C ARG A 78 -0.65 2.58 -6.08
N GLY A 79 -0.73 2.68 -7.39
CA GLY A 79 -1.04 1.56 -8.23
C GLY A 79 -0.74 1.84 -9.68
N LEU A 80 -1.08 0.87 -10.50
CA LEU A 80 -1.06 1.03 -11.94
C LEU A 80 -2.20 0.23 -12.57
N VAL A 81 -2.51 0.59 -13.80
CA VAL A 81 -3.34 -0.18 -14.71
C VAL A 81 -2.47 -0.53 -15.91
N ALA A 82 -2.45 -1.80 -16.28
CA ALA A 82 -1.73 -2.27 -17.45
C ALA A 82 -2.71 -2.83 -18.48
N TRP A 83 -2.53 -2.45 -19.74
CA TRP A 83 -3.18 -3.09 -20.88
C TRP A 83 -2.19 -4.08 -21.47
N ALA A 84 -2.61 -5.33 -21.59
CA ALA A 84 -1.74 -6.40 -22.01
C ALA A 84 -2.53 -7.50 -22.73
N ARG A 85 -1.89 -8.20 -23.65
CA ARG A 85 -2.45 -9.35 -24.36
C ARG A 85 -1.86 -10.64 -23.84
N LYS A 86 -2.69 -11.69 -23.86
CA LYS A 86 -2.22 -13.06 -23.65
C LYS A 86 -1.24 -13.41 -24.78
N ARG A 87 -0.10 -13.96 -24.40
CA ARG A 87 0.86 -14.54 -25.34
C ARG A 87 0.30 -15.79 -26.00
#